data_AF-A0A2Z6CQP2-F1
#
_entry.id   AF-A0A2Z6CQP2-F1
#
_cell.length_a   1.000
_cell.length_b   1.000
_cell.length_c   1.000
_cell.angle_alpha   90.00
_cell.angle_beta   90.00
_cell.angle_gamma   90.00
#
_symmetry.space_group_name_H-M   'P 1'
#
loop_
_entity.id
_entity.type
_entity.pdbx_description
1 polymer ?
#
loop_
_entity_poly.entity_id
_entity_poly.type
_entity_poly.pdbx_seq_one_letter_code
_entity_poly.pdbx_strand_id
1 'polypeptide(L)'
;MNQIRKFSFLAIIGIILIVASFWFLTANKPEMTTTSSNTVYEQKVNHSPDGIGKYYMGREIAQVMGHTGAGWLERPSRELEEQPSKIVGALDLKPNDVVADIGAGTGYLSFGVAE
;
A
#
# COMPACT_ATOMS: atom_id res chain seq x y z
N MET A 1 52.08 -0.59 -43.17
CA MET A 1 50.65 -0.69 -43.59
C MET A 1 49.75 -1.54 -42.68
N ASN A 2 50.28 -2.31 -41.71
CA ASN A 2 49.46 -3.15 -40.81
C ASN A 2 49.06 -2.47 -39.48
N GLN A 3 49.79 -1.46 -39.01
CA GLN A 3 49.48 -0.79 -37.73
C GLN A 3 48.28 0.18 -37.85
N ILE A 4 48.19 0.94 -38.95
CA ILE A 4 47.09 1.88 -39.20
C ILE A 4 45.73 1.13 -39.36
N ARG A 5 45.75 -0.05 -40.00
CA ARG A 5 44.56 -0.91 -40.15
C ARG A 5 44.09 -1.50 -38.81
N LYS A 6 45.01 -1.81 -37.89
CA LYS A 6 44.68 -2.29 -36.53
C LYS A 6 44.03 -1.19 -35.70
N PHE A 7 44.54 0.04 -35.73
CA PHE A 7 43.93 1.18 -35.03
C PHE A 7 42.50 1.48 -35.52
N SER A 8 42.25 1.42 -36.83
CA SER A 8 40.90 1.54 -37.40
C SER A 8 39.96 0.39 -36.94
N PHE A 9 40.47 -0.84 -36.84
CA PHE A 9 39.67 -1.99 -36.41
C PHE A 9 39.31 -1.94 -34.92
N LEU A 10 40.24 -1.52 -34.06
CA LEU A 10 39.96 -1.32 -32.63
C LEU A 10 38.94 -0.18 -32.39
N ALA A 11 39.00 0.90 -33.17
CA ALA A 11 38.03 1.99 -33.08
C ALA A 11 36.60 1.53 -33.44
N ILE A 12 36.46 0.69 -34.48
CA ILE A 12 35.16 0.13 -34.90
C ILE A 12 34.58 -0.80 -33.81
N ILE A 13 35.41 -1.65 -33.20
CA ILE A 13 34.99 -2.52 -32.10
C ILE A 13 34.52 -1.67 -30.91
N GLY A 14 35.24 -0.59 -30.57
CA GLY A 14 34.84 0.34 -29.53
C GLY A 14 33.48 0.98 -29.79
N ILE A 15 33.21 1.41 -31.02
CA ILE A 15 31.91 1.99 -31.42
C ILE A 15 30.80 0.95 -31.32
N ILE A 16 31.03 -0.29 -31.78
CA ILE A 16 30.04 -1.38 -31.69
C ILE A 16 29.70 -1.69 -30.23
N LEU A 17 30.70 -1.71 -29.34
CA LEU A 17 30.47 -1.94 -27.91
C LEU A 17 29.68 -0.81 -27.25
N ILE A 18 29.92 0.45 -27.63
CA ILE A 18 29.15 1.59 -27.15
C ILE A 18 27.70 1.51 -27.63
N VAL A 19 27.47 1.20 -28.91
CA VAL A 19 26.12 1.04 -29.47
C VAL A 19 25.38 -0.12 -28.81
N ALA A 20 26.06 -1.26 -28.60
CA ALA A 20 25.48 -2.41 -27.92
C ALA A 20 25.14 -2.11 -26.45
N SER A 21 26.01 -1.38 -25.74
CA SER A 21 25.75 -0.93 -24.37
C SER A 21 24.55 0.01 -24.31
N PHE A 22 24.42 0.93 -25.29
CA PHE A 22 23.29 1.84 -25.37
C PHE A 22 21.97 1.12 -25.66
N TRP A 23 21.99 0.15 -26.58
CA TRP A 23 20.85 -0.73 -26.85
C TRP A 23 20.41 -1.50 -25.61
N PHE A 24 21.37 -2.07 -24.86
CA PHE A 24 21.09 -2.80 -23.62
C PHE A 24 20.47 -1.91 -22.54
N LEU A 25 20.90 -0.64 -22.45
CA LEU A 25 20.31 0.34 -21.53
C LEU A 25 18.88 0.71 -21.93
N THR A 26 18.58 0.81 -23.23
CA THR A 26 17.24 1.16 -23.72
C THR A 26 16.25 -0.01 -23.70
N ALA A 27 16.71 -1.25 -23.80
CA ALA A 27 15.84 -2.44 -23.82
C ALA A 27 15.24 -2.78 -22.43
N ASN A 28 15.86 -2.32 -21.35
CA ASN A 28 15.38 -2.54 -19.98
C ASN A 28 14.51 -1.40 -19.45
N LYS A 29 13.97 -0.54 -20.32
CA LYS A 29 13.07 0.52 -19.90
C LYS A 29 11.74 -0.12 -19.48
N PRO A 30 11.29 0.02 -18.23
CA PRO A 30 10.01 -0.55 -17.81
C PRO A 30 8.90 0.05 -18.68
N GLU A 31 8.20 -0.82 -19.38
CA GLU A 31 7.06 -0.46 -20.22
C GLU A 31 5.93 0.01 -19.30
N MET A 32 5.64 1.31 -19.35
CA MET A 32 4.54 1.91 -18.60
C MET A 32 3.25 1.61 -19.37
N THR A 33 2.67 0.45 -19.13
CA THR A 33 1.37 0.04 -19.67
C THR A 33 0.30 0.96 -19.10
N THR A 34 0.04 2.06 -19.81
CA THR A 34 -1.16 2.88 -19.60
C THR A 34 -2.32 2.16 -20.27
N THR A 35 -2.87 1.16 -19.58
CA THR A 35 -4.13 0.54 -19.97
C THR A 35 -5.22 1.62 -19.86
N SER A 36 -5.52 2.26 -20.99
CA SER A 36 -6.71 3.07 -21.17
C SER A 36 -7.90 2.10 -21.25
N SER A 37 -8.40 1.70 -20.09
CA SER A 37 -9.72 1.09 -19.92
C SER A 37 -10.52 1.98 -18.98
N ASN A 38 -11.83 2.07 -19.19
CA ASN A 38 -12.80 2.69 -18.27
C ASN A 38 -12.89 1.90 -16.95
N THR A 39 -11.77 1.70 -16.28
CA THR A 39 -11.65 0.95 -15.04
C THR A 39 -11.78 1.90 -13.89
N VAL A 40 -12.80 1.68 -13.08
CA VAL A 40 -13.09 2.36 -11.81
C VAL A 40 -11.86 2.36 -10.87
N TYR A 41 -10.94 1.41 -11.06
CA TYR A 41 -9.74 1.24 -10.25
C TYR A 41 -8.45 1.33 -11.08
N GLU A 42 -7.42 1.92 -10.48
CA GLU A 42 -6.05 1.92 -10.98
C GLU A 42 -5.23 0.85 -10.24
N GLN A 43 -4.19 0.31 -10.88
CA GLN A 43 -3.22 -0.60 -10.26
C GLN A 43 -1.83 0.01 -10.36
N LYS A 44 -1.05 -0.02 -9.27
CA LYS A 44 0.34 0.48 -9.24
C LYS A 44 1.27 -0.60 -8.73
N VAL A 45 2.37 -0.84 -9.46
CA VAL A 45 3.41 -1.82 -9.08
C VAL A 45 4.23 -1.31 -7.89
N ASN A 46 4.54 -0.02 -7.87
CA ASN A 46 5.17 0.63 -6.72
C ASN A 46 4.07 1.28 -5.86
N HIS A 47 3.83 0.74 -4.66
CA HIS A 47 2.72 1.12 -3.79
C HIS A 47 3.09 0.97 -2.30
N SER A 48 2.21 1.42 -1.40
CA SER A 48 2.48 1.34 0.04
C SER A 48 2.52 -0.13 0.52
N PRO A 49 3.45 -0.51 1.43
CA PRO A 49 3.43 -1.83 2.06
C PRO A 49 2.11 -2.16 2.77
N ASP A 50 1.42 -1.14 3.29
CA ASP A 50 0.14 -1.29 4.00
C ASP A 50 -1.08 -1.33 3.06
N GLY A 51 -0.85 -1.15 1.75
CA GLY A 51 -1.87 -1.17 0.72
C GLY A 51 -1.77 -2.40 -0.18
N ILE A 52 -2.80 -2.58 -1.02
CA ILE A 52 -2.88 -3.72 -1.96
C ILE A 52 -2.50 -3.33 -3.40
N GLY A 53 -1.92 -2.15 -3.63
CA GLY A 53 -1.58 -1.66 -4.98
C GLY A 53 -2.77 -1.28 -5.85
N LYS A 54 -4.01 -1.45 -5.35
CA LYS A 54 -5.27 -1.04 -5.99
C LYS A 54 -5.69 0.33 -5.50
N TYR A 55 -6.02 1.23 -6.42
CA TYR A 55 -6.41 2.60 -6.12
C TYR A 55 -7.82 2.88 -6.60
N TYR A 56 -8.58 3.62 -5.80
CA TYR A 56 -9.91 4.14 -6.14
C TYR A 56 -9.94 5.64 -5.91
N MET A 57 -10.27 6.43 -6.94
CA MET A 57 -10.29 7.90 -6.89
C MET A 57 -9.00 8.50 -6.29
N GLY A 58 -7.84 7.98 -6.70
CA GLY A 58 -6.53 8.43 -6.23
C GLY A 58 -6.11 7.95 -4.84
N ARG A 59 -6.95 7.19 -4.12
CA ARG A 59 -6.62 6.62 -2.81
C ARG A 59 -6.28 5.13 -2.91
N GLU A 60 -5.17 4.72 -2.32
CA GLU A 60 -4.82 3.30 -2.22
C GLU A 60 -5.78 2.57 -1.28
N ILE A 61 -6.21 1.38 -1.67
CA ILE A 61 -7.01 0.49 -0.84
C ILE A 61 -6.06 -0.22 0.14
N ALA A 62 -6.39 -0.17 1.42
CA ALA A 62 -5.64 -0.86 2.48
C ALA A 62 -5.85 -2.39 2.45
N GLN A 63 -4.96 -3.12 3.11
CA GLN A 63 -5.17 -4.54 3.43
C GLN A 63 -6.45 -4.73 4.27
N VAL A 64 -7.10 -5.89 4.15
CA VAL A 64 -8.21 -6.25 5.03
C VAL A 64 -7.67 -6.67 6.39
N MET A 65 -8.22 -6.09 7.47
CA MET A 65 -7.89 -6.52 8.83
C MET A 65 -8.75 -7.73 9.20
N GLY A 66 -8.09 -8.88 9.39
CA GLY A 66 -8.71 -10.09 9.95
C GLY A 66 -8.60 -10.15 11.47
N HIS A 67 -9.11 -11.24 12.06
CA HIS A 67 -9.07 -11.47 13.52
C HIS A 67 -7.63 -11.44 14.09
N THR A 68 -6.61 -11.79 13.30
CA THR A 68 -5.19 -11.73 13.70
C THR A 68 -4.72 -10.32 14.01
N GLY A 69 -5.36 -9.31 13.41
CA GLY A 69 -5.08 -7.89 13.67
C GLY A 69 -5.95 -7.28 14.78
N ALA A 70 -6.82 -8.07 15.42
CA ALA A 70 -7.81 -7.56 16.38
C ALA A 70 -7.17 -6.86 17.59
N GLY A 71 -5.94 -7.22 17.96
CA GLY A 71 -5.20 -6.56 19.05
C GLY A 71 -5.00 -5.05 18.83
N TRP A 72 -5.04 -4.56 17.59
CA TRP A 72 -5.00 -3.11 17.30
C TRP A 72 -6.22 -2.37 17.86
N LEU A 73 -7.38 -3.03 17.98
CA LEU A 73 -8.59 -2.45 18.56
C LEU A 73 -8.46 -2.19 20.06
N GLU A 74 -7.52 -2.86 20.73
CA GLU A 74 -7.23 -2.75 22.16
C GLU A 74 -6.00 -1.88 22.45
N ARG A 75 -5.48 -1.16 21.44
CA ARG A 75 -4.22 -0.41 21.59
C ARG A 75 -4.33 0.64 22.70
N PRO A 76 -3.29 0.82 23.55
CA PRO A 76 -3.37 1.72 24.71
C PRO A 76 -3.65 3.18 24.36
N SER A 77 -3.20 3.66 23.20
CA SER A 77 -3.42 5.04 22.76
C SER A 77 -4.87 5.35 22.39
N ARG A 78 -5.72 4.32 22.26
CA ARG A 78 -7.11 4.46 21.80
C ARG A 78 -7.93 5.36 22.70
N GLU A 79 -7.80 5.24 24.02
CA GLU A 79 -8.56 6.11 24.94
C GLU A 79 -8.20 7.59 24.72
N LEU A 80 -6.92 7.88 24.52
CA LEU A 80 -6.44 9.25 24.28
C LEU A 80 -6.88 9.80 22.92
N GLU A 81 -6.78 8.98 21.87
CA GLU A 81 -7.06 9.36 20.48
C GLU A 81 -8.54 9.40 20.13
N GLU A 82 -9.31 8.40 20.57
CA GLU A 82 -10.71 8.17 20.18
C GLU A 82 -11.71 8.51 21.31
N GLN A 83 -11.28 8.58 22.57
CA GLN A 83 -12.12 8.90 23.74
C GLN A 83 -13.41 8.04 23.88
N PRO A 84 -13.34 6.70 23.75
CA PRO A 84 -14.48 5.81 23.83
C PRO A 84 -15.21 5.88 25.18
N SER A 85 -14.51 6.19 26.28
CA SER A 85 -15.17 6.41 27.59
C SER A 85 -16.20 7.53 27.55
N LYS A 86 -15.95 8.59 26.76
CA LYS A 86 -16.94 9.68 26.58
C LYS A 86 -18.15 9.24 25.77
N ILE A 87 -17.96 8.35 24.79
CA ILE A 87 -19.05 7.79 24.00
C ILE A 87 -19.97 6.99 24.92
N VAL A 88 -19.43 6.09 25.72
CA VAL A 88 -20.21 5.28 26.68
C VAL A 88 -20.98 6.19 27.64
N GLY A 89 -20.31 7.18 28.24
CA GLY A 89 -20.98 8.14 29.14
C GLY A 89 -22.08 8.97 28.47
N ALA A 90 -21.94 9.28 27.17
CA ALA A 90 -22.93 10.05 26.42
C ALA A 90 -24.19 9.25 26.05
N LEU A 91 -24.16 7.91 26.12
CA LEU A 91 -25.32 7.07 25.85
C LEU A 91 -26.38 7.15 26.97
N ASP A 92 -26.02 7.64 28.16
CA ASP A 92 -26.90 7.77 29.35
C ASP A 92 -27.66 6.49 29.72
N LEU A 93 -27.01 5.33 29.52
CA LEU A 93 -27.58 4.02 29.75
C LEU A 93 -28.01 3.84 31.21
N LYS A 94 -29.15 3.20 31.41
CA LYS A 94 -29.65 2.80 32.73
C LYS A 94 -29.28 1.34 33.01
N PRO A 95 -29.18 0.91 34.28
CA PRO A 95 -28.70 -0.43 34.63
C PRO A 95 -29.43 -1.61 33.99
N ASN A 96 -30.67 -1.42 33.53
CA ASN A 96 -31.49 -2.47 32.93
C ASN A 96 -31.72 -2.28 31.42
N ASP A 97 -31.01 -1.34 30.80
CA ASP A 97 -31.11 -1.14 29.36
C ASP A 97 -30.51 -2.35 28.62
N VAL A 98 -31.18 -2.75 27.54
CA VAL A 98 -30.72 -3.85 26.68
C VAL A 98 -29.98 -3.25 25.50
N VAL A 99 -28.68 -3.54 25.39
CA VAL A 99 -27.78 -2.95 24.40
C VAL A 99 -27.33 -3.98 23.37
N ALA A 100 -27.22 -3.55 22.11
CA ALA A 100 -26.59 -4.32 21.04
C ALA A 100 -25.38 -3.55 20.47
N ASP A 101 -24.19 -4.11 20.64
CA ASP A 101 -22.94 -3.61 20.07
C ASP A 101 -22.70 -4.25 18.69
N ILE A 102 -23.10 -3.54 17.63
CA ILE A 102 -23.03 -4.05 16.25
C ILE A 102 -21.61 -3.84 15.72
N GLY A 103 -20.90 -4.94 15.47
CA GLY A 103 -19.50 -4.90 15.06
C GLY A 103 -18.54 -4.74 16.25
N ALA A 104 -18.88 -5.33 17.40
CA ALA A 104 -18.13 -5.23 18.66
C ALA A 104 -16.64 -5.58 18.57
N GLY A 105 -16.21 -6.33 17.55
CA GLY A 105 -14.82 -6.72 17.36
C GLY A 105 -14.31 -7.53 18.55
N THR A 106 -13.30 -7.00 19.26
CA THR A 106 -12.76 -7.59 20.50
C THR A 106 -13.69 -7.46 21.71
N GLY A 107 -14.76 -6.66 21.61
CA GLY A 107 -15.66 -6.36 22.70
C GLY A 107 -15.27 -5.10 23.50
N TYR A 108 -14.34 -4.28 23.00
CA TYR A 108 -13.86 -3.07 23.69
C TYR A 108 -14.99 -2.22 24.30
N LEU A 109 -16.03 -1.92 23.51
CA LEU A 109 -17.18 -1.14 23.98
C LEU A 109 -18.18 -1.99 24.76
N SER A 110 -18.41 -3.24 24.32
CA SER A 110 -19.26 -4.19 25.05
C SER A 110 -18.85 -4.34 26.52
N PHE A 111 -17.55 -4.50 26.80
CA PHE A 111 -17.04 -4.57 28.18
C PHE A 111 -17.11 -3.22 28.88
N GLY A 112 -16.74 -2.13 28.21
CA GLY A 112 -16.83 -0.79 28.79
C GLY A 112 -18.26 -0.35 29.13
N VAL A 113 -19.28 -0.90 28.47
CA VAL A 113 -20.70 -0.69 28.80
C VAL A 113 -21.17 -1.59 29.95
N ALA A 114 -20.53 -2.75 30.13
CA ALA A 114 -20.90 -3.72 31.16
C ALA A 114 -20.27 -3.45 32.54
N GLU A 115 -19.22 -2.62 32.60
CA GLU A 115 -18.57 -2.14 33.83
C GLU A 115 -19.36 -1.02 34.52
#